data_AF-A0A9D8D069-F1
#
_entry.id   AF-A0A9D8D069-F1
#
_cell.length_a   1.000
_cell.length_b   1.000
_cell.length_c   1.000
_cell.angle_alpha   90.00
_cell.angle_beta   90.00
_cell.angle_gamma   90.00
#
_symmetry.space_group_name_H-M   'P 1'
#
loop_
_entity.id
_entity.type
_entity.pdbx_description
1 polymer ?
#
loop_
_entity_poly.entity_id
_entity_poly.type
_entity_poly.pdbx_seq_one_letter_code
_entity_poly.pdbx_strand_id
1 'polypeptide(L)'
;MRLVVLVLLLALGVVSHDAIAQSRSSFGNPAEYDAYMAALNTRDPAKRATAMEVFIAWYPHSVLRTEAHQQAMAAWTAANQPAKADYIAGKLLQLDPDNVAALANRVYAAHTRALQGDSSAVASMTATAERGLEALAKWQKPAALDEAAFARTRKQMSAVFNGALGYGALQARDYDKARLHFRESVAAEPDNLQDVYQLAVSQLEGTPLDALGFWFAARAIVLARAAKNDTAANDIDRYVRSRYRVYRGSEEGWNELLARVVAGERGPPAGFVRSIPRALTPAELAVQLAVDSDLSALGFPEWALVLRHRDASPANREAADKVWKAILDKQQSGGPRLKVTVKVIAATPETVEAAFTDEAQAANVADLQIVMTRPLLPPPAVGSKIVMIGTLSDYRPQPFLFTMTRAELAPESMPVAGGQCADPRPQMCTRDYRPACGLRRDGGRQTYGNACTACSDPQVVSQAAGACP
;
A
#
# COMPACT_ATOMS: atom_id res chain seq x y z
N MET A 1 -3.80 -10.07 -25.31
CA MET A 1 -4.04 -9.80 -26.76
C MET A 1 -4.37 -11.05 -27.59
N ARG A 2 -3.60 -12.14 -27.55
CA ARG A 2 -3.92 -13.38 -28.33
C ARG A 2 -5.33 -13.92 -28.09
N LEU A 3 -5.82 -13.79 -26.85
CA LEU A 3 -7.11 -14.35 -26.45
C LEU A 3 -8.29 -13.51 -26.95
N VAL A 4 -8.19 -12.18 -26.99
CA VAL A 4 -9.21 -11.32 -27.62
C VAL A 4 -9.30 -11.58 -29.13
N VAL A 5 -8.15 -11.76 -29.79
CA VAL A 5 -8.10 -12.18 -31.20
C VAL A 5 -8.73 -13.56 -31.37
N LEU A 6 -8.46 -14.50 -30.47
CA LEU A 6 -9.07 -15.84 -30.50
C LEU A 6 -10.59 -15.80 -30.28
N VAL A 7 -11.05 -14.96 -29.35
CA VAL A 7 -12.47 -14.75 -29.02
C VAL A 7 -13.20 -14.05 -30.16
N LEU A 8 -12.58 -13.05 -30.79
CA LEU A 8 -13.10 -12.43 -32.00
C LEU A 8 -13.15 -13.44 -33.14
N LEU A 9 -12.12 -14.26 -33.35
CA LEU A 9 -12.13 -15.31 -34.38
C LEU A 9 -13.15 -16.42 -34.11
N LEU A 10 -13.38 -16.78 -32.84
CA LEU A 10 -14.40 -17.76 -32.42
C LEU A 10 -15.82 -17.20 -32.51
N ALA A 11 -16.02 -15.91 -32.24
CA ALA A 11 -17.31 -15.26 -32.38
C ALA A 11 -17.67 -14.95 -33.84
N LEU A 12 -16.66 -14.78 -34.70
CA LEU A 12 -16.82 -14.40 -36.10
C LEU A 12 -16.63 -15.55 -37.11
N GLY A 13 -16.03 -16.66 -36.70
CA GLY A 13 -15.94 -17.88 -37.53
C GLY A 13 -17.25 -18.66 -37.64
N VAL A 14 -18.31 -18.12 -37.06
CA VAL A 14 -19.63 -18.73 -36.95
C VAL A 14 -20.53 -18.06 -37.98
N VAL A 15 -20.69 -18.71 -39.13
CA VAL A 15 -21.66 -18.30 -40.13
C VAL A 15 -23.05 -18.37 -39.47
N SER A 16 -23.75 -17.24 -39.39
CA SER A 16 -25.09 -17.19 -38.80
C SER A 16 -26.08 -18.09 -39.57
N HIS A 17 -27.07 -18.69 -38.89
CA HIS A 17 -28.05 -19.57 -39.57
C HIS A 17 -28.86 -18.83 -40.63
N ASP A 18 -29.01 -17.50 -40.58
CA ASP A 18 -29.75 -16.81 -41.64
C ASP A 18 -29.06 -16.99 -42.99
N ALA A 19 -27.73 -17.10 -43.03
CA ALA A 19 -26.98 -17.38 -44.25
C ALA A 19 -26.93 -18.88 -44.65
N ILE A 20 -27.02 -19.81 -43.68
CA ILE A 20 -27.01 -21.27 -43.95
C ILE A 20 -28.42 -21.83 -44.21
N ALA A 21 -29.44 -21.30 -43.54
CA ALA A 21 -30.85 -21.66 -43.74
C ALA A 21 -31.41 -21.08 -45.04
N GLN A 22 -30.80 -20.02 -45.55
CA GLN A 22 -31.04 -19.53 -46.90
C GLN A 22 -30.39 -20.47 -47.93
N SER A 23 -31.19 -21.41 -48.42
CA SER A 23 -30.82 -22.21 -49.61
C SER A 23 -30.50 -21.29 -50.79
N ARG A 24 -29.62 -21.69 -51.71
CA ARG A 24 -29.35 -20.98 -52.98
C ARG A 24 -30.63 -20.54 -53.70
N SER A 25 -31.72 -21.31 -53.54
CA SER A 25 -33.07 -21.04 -54.09
C SER A 25 -33.89 -19.96 -53.37
N SER A 26 -33.50 -19.54 -52.17
CA SER A 26 -34.16 -18.47 -51.41
C SER A 26 -33.68 -17.06 -51.78
N PHE A 27 -32.62 -16.96 -52.61
CA PHE A 27 -32.11 -15.70 -53.12
C PHE A 27 -32.80 -15.32 -54.44
N GLY A 28 -33.16 -14.04 -54.57
CA GLY A 28 -33.65 -13.49 -55.84
C GLY A 28 -32.60 -13.53 -56.97
N ASN A 29 -31.32 -13.66 -56.62
CA ASN A 29 -30.21 -13.84 -57.56
C ASN A 29 -29.26 -14.97 -57.08
N PRO A 30 -29.26 -16.14 -57.72
CA PRO A 30 -28.36 -17.24 -57.37
C PRO A 30 -26.86 -16.90 -57.44
N ALA A 31 -26.47 -15.93 -58.29
CA ALA A 31 -25.07 -15.49 -58.42
C ALA A 31 -24.57 -14.75 -57.17
N GLU A 32 -25.47 -14.11 -56.41
CA GLU A 32 -25.15 -13.47 -55.13
C GLU A 32 -24.69 -14.53 -54.11
N TYR A 33 -25.48 -15.58 -53.94
CA TYR A 33 -25.16 -16.69 -53.04
C TYR A 33 -23.85 -17.38 -53.45
N ASP A 34 -23.67 -17.67 -54.74
CA ASP A 34 -22.46 -18.33 -55.24
C ASP A 34 -21.21 -17.45 -55.01
N ALA A 35 -21.32 -16.13 -55.24
CA ALA A 35 -20.23 -15.18 -54.99
C ALA A 35 -19.85 -15.10 -53.50
N TYR A 36 -20.86 -15.07 -52.61
CA TYR A 36 -20.63 -15.07 -51.17
C TYR A 36 -19.94 -16.36 -50.71
N MET A 37 -20.43 -17.52 -51.15
CA MET A 37 -19.83 -18.81 -50.78
C MET A 37 -18.42 -18.99 -51.34
N ALA A 38 -18.16 -18.48 -52.55
CA ALA A 38 -16.81 -18.46 -53.12
C ALA A 38 -15.86 -17.58 -52.29
N ALA A 39 -16.31 -16.41 -51.85
CA ALA A 39 -15.54 -15.55 -50.95
C ALA A 39 -15.27 -16.27 -49.62
N LEU A 40 -16.31 -16.84 -48.98
CA LEU A 40 -16.23 -17.50 -47.67
C LEU A 40 -15.24 -18.67 -47.66
N ASN A 41 -15.26 -19.47 -48.71
CA ASN A 41 -14.40 -20.66 -48.86
C ASN A 41 -12.95 -20.32 -49.25
N THR A 42 -12.61 -19.04 -49.42
CA THR A 42 -11.23 -18.62 -49.66
C THR A 42 -10.35 -18.92 -48.45
N ARG A 43 -9.30 -19.73 -48.65
CA ARG A 43 -8.44 -20.23 -47.55
C ARG A 43 -7.53 -19.16 -46.96
N ASP A 44 -6.95 -18.32 -47.81
CA ASP A 44 -6.05 -17.25 -47.36
C ASP A 44 -6.86 -16.13 -46.68
N PRO A 45 -6.55 -15.75 -45.43
CA PRO A 45 -7.36 -14.77 -44.71
C PRO A 45 -7.42 -13.38 -45.37
N ALA A 46 -6.30 -12.89 -45.91
CA ALA A 46 -6.26 -11.57 -46.53
C ALA A 46 -7.05 -11.56 -47.86
N LYS A 47 -6.94 -12.62 -48.65
CA LYS A 47 -7.73 -12.81 -49.87
C LYS A 47 -9.21 -12.97 -49.56
N ARG A 48 -9.56 -13.72 -48.51
CA ARG A 48 -10.96 -13.87 -48.06
C ARG A 48 -11.56 -12.54 -47.66
N ALA A 49 -10.82 -11.74 -46.88
CA ALA A 49 -11.29 -10.41 -46.49
C ALA A 49 -11.56 -9.52 -47.71
N THR A 50 -10.61 -9.50 -48.65
CA THR A 50 -10.75 -8.75 -49.91
C THR A 50 -11.94 -9.26 -50.75
N ALA A 51 -12.14 -10.58 -50.83
CA ALA A 51 -13.26 -11.18 -51.56
C ALA A 51 -14.61 -10.81 -50.93
N MET A 52 -14.69 -10.75 -49.59
CA MET A 52 -15.88 -10.28 -48.89
C MET A 52 -16.17 -8.79 -49.15
N GLU A 53 -15.14 -7.94 -49.18
CA GLU A 53 -15.28 -6.53 -49.55
C GLU A 53 -15.76 -6.35 -51.01
N VAL A 54 -15.26 -7.18 -51.94
CA VAL A 54 -15.74 -7.21 -53.33
C VAL A 54 -17.21 -7.63 -53.39
N PHE A 55 -17.61 -8.66 -52.65
CA PHE A 55 -19.01 -9.07 -52.55
C PHE A 55 -19.90 -7.92 -52.05
N ILE A 56 -19.49 -7.24 -50.98
CA ILE A 56 -20.22 -6.08 -50.45
C ILE A 56 -20.37 -4.97 -51.49
N ALA A 57 -19.32 -4.71 -52.27
CA ALA A 57 -19.33 -3.68 -53.30
C ALA A 57 -20.24 -4.04 -54.49
N TRP A 58 -20.26 -5.31 -54.89
CA TRP A 58 -21.08 -5.79 -56.01
C TRP A 58 -22.54 -6.01 -55.64
N TYR A 59 -22.81 -6.35 -54.38
CA TYR A 59 -24.16 -6.62 -53.87
C TYR A 59 -24.48 -5.73 -52.64
N PRO A 60 -24.54 -4.40 -52.80
CA PRO A 60 -24.71 -3.46 -51.67
C PRO A 60 -26.08 -3.54 -50.99
N HIS A 61 -27.06 -4.19 -51.60
CA HIS A 61 -28.40 -4.43 -51.05
C HIS A 61 -28.62 -5.90 -50.64
N SER A 62 -27.56 -6.70 -50.64
CA SER A 62 -27.63 -8.10 -50.21
C SER A 62 -28.13 -8.22 -48.77
N VAL A 63 -28.96 -9.23 -48.52
CA VAL A 63 -29.33 -9.64 -47.15
C VAL A 63 -28.12 -10.18 -46.37
N LEU A 64 -27.08 -10.66 -47.07
CA LEU A 64 -25.83 -11.13 -46.49
C LEU A 64 -24.83 -10.01 -46.22
N ARG A 65 -25.17 -8.74 -46.49
CA ARG A 65 -24.23 -7.62 -46.37
C ARG A 65 -23.65 -7.50 -44.97
N THR A 66 -24.46 -7.60 -43.92
CA THR A 66 -23.99 -7.50 -42.53
C THR A 66 -23.03 -8.64 -42.18
N GLU A 67 -23.39 -9.88 -42.53
CA GLU A 67 -22.55 -11.06 -42.33
C GLU A 67 -21.24 -10.96 -43.14
N ALA A 68 -21.29 -10.48 -44.38
CA ALA A 68 -20.09 -10.27 -45.20
C ALA A 68 -19.11 -9.27 -44.55
N HIS A 69 -19.61 -8.21 -43.89
CA HIS A 69 -18.76 -7.30 -43.13
C HIS A 69 -18.16 -7.99 -41.90
N GLN A 70 -18.94 -8.82 -41.19
CA GLN A 70 -18.43 -9.62 -40.07
C GLN A 70 -17.32 -10.57 -40.52
N GLN A 71 -17.53 -11.29 -41.63
CA GLN A 71 -16.53 -12.21 -42.20
C GLN A 71 -15.29 -11.46 -42.70
N ALA A 72 -15.43 -10.29 -43.31
CA ALA A 72 -14.31 -9.44 -43.71
C ALA A 72 -13.47 -8.99 -42.49
N MET A 73 -14.13 -8.52 -41.43
CA MET A 73 -13.48 -8.12 -40.17
C MET A 73 -12.74 -9.31 -39.53
N ALA A 74 -13.36 -10.49 -39.49
CA ALA A 74 -12.77 -11.72 -38.98
C ALA A 74 -11.52 -12.11 -39.78
N ALA A 75 -11.63 -12.07 -41.10
CA ALA A 75 -10.57 -12.42 -42.01
C ALA A 75 -9.38 -11.46 -41.93
N TRP A 76 -9.61 -10.15 -41.77
CA TRP A 76 -8.54 -9.18 -41.48
C TRP A 76 -7.89 -9.39 -40.11
N THR A 77 -8.69 -9.77 -39.10
CA THR A 77 -8.17 -10.14 -37.78
C THR A 77 -7.26 -11.38 -37.87
N ALA A 78 -7.69 -12.42 -38.60
CA ALA A 78 -6.88 -13.62 -38.86
C ALA A 78 -5.63 -13.33 -39.70
N ALA A 79 -5.70 -12.36 -40.60
CA ALA A 79 -4.57 -11.89 -41.40
C ALA A 79 -3.58 -11.01 -40.61
N ASN A 80 -3.80 -10.80 -39.30
CA ASN A 80 -3.00 -9.92 -38.46
C ASN A 80 -2.95 -8.46 -39.00
N GLN A 81 -4.06 -7.96 -39.53
CA GLN A 81 -4.24 -6.62 -40.08
C GLN A 81 -5.25 -5.81 -39.25
N PRO A 82 -4.93 -5.44 -38.00
CA PRO A 82 -5.90 -4.86 -37.06
C PRO A 82 -6.49 -3.53 -37.53
N ALA A 83 -5.73 -2.69 -38.25
CA ALA A 83 -6.25 -1.43 -38.79
C ALA A 83 -7.34 -1.64 -39.85
N LYS A 84 -7.20 -2.68 -40.70
CA LYS A 84 -8.23 -3.04 -41.68
C LYS A 84 -9.46 -3.64 -41.00
N ALA A 85 -9.26 -4.50 -40.00
CA ALA A 85 -10.34 -5.03 -39.20
C ALA A 85 -11.15 -3.91 -38.50
N ASP A 86 -10.47 -2.94 -37.90
CA ASP A 86 -11.08 -1.79 -37.22
C ASP A 86 -11.86 -0.89 -38.19
N TYR A 87 -11.36 -0.70 -39.42
CA TYR A 87 -12.07 0.01 -40.47
C TYR A 87 -13.39 -0.69 -40.86
N ILE A 88 -13.35 -2.00 -41.06
CA ILE A 88 -14.56 -2.79 -41.36
C ILE A 88 -15.52 -2.82 -40.16
N ALA A 89 -15.01 -2.90 -38.94
CA ALA A 89 -15.81 -2.82 -37.72
C ALA A 89 -16.61 -1.51 -37.67
N GLY A 90 -15.97 -0.39 -38.01
CA GLY A 90 -16.63 0.91 -38.11
C GLY A 90 -17.75 0.94 -39.16
N LYS A 91 -17.54 0.31 -40.33
CA LYS A 91 -18.59 0.18 -41.36
C LYS A 91 -19.74 -0.72 -40.91
N LEU A 92 -19.43 -1.82 -40.25
CA LEU A 92 -20.42 -2.74 -39.72
C LEU A 92 -21.32 -2.06 -38.67
N LEU A 93 -20.75 -1.24 -37.78
CA LEU A 93 -21.51 -0.50 -36.78
C LEU A 93 -22.45 0.58 -37.37
N GLN A 94 -22.22 1.02 -38.61
CA GLN A 94 -23.18 1.88 -39.32
C GLN A 94 -24.41 1.12 -39.79
N LEU A 95 -24.30 -0.20 -39.97
CA LEU A 95 -25.39 -1.09 -40.40
C LEU A 95 -26.12 -1.70 -39.20
N ASP A 96 -25.35 -2.11 -38.19
CA ASP A 96 -25.81 -2.73 -36.96
C ASP A 96 -25.06 -2.11 -35.76
N PRO A 97 -25.62 -1.05 -35.15
CA PRO A 97 -24.98 -0.36 -34.02
C PRO A 97 -24.77 -1.25 -32.78
N ASP A 98 -25.49 -2.37 -32.66
CA ASP A 98 -25.41 -3.30 -31.53
C ASP A 98 -24.62 -4.57 -31.86
N ASN A 99 -23.83 -4.54 -32.95
CA ASN A 99 -23.00 -5.67 -33.33
C ASN A 99 -21.88 -5.91 -32.31
N VAL A 100 -22.09 -6.88 -31.42
CA VAL A 100 -21.19 -7.19 -30.29
C VAL A 100 -19.76 -7.43 -30.74
N ALA A 101 -19.54 -8.17 -31.83
CA ALA A 101 -18.20 -8.48 -32.30
C ALA A 101 -17.48 -7.24 -32.87
N ALA A 102 -18.21 -6.35 -33.55
CA ALA A 102 -17.66 -5.08 -34.02
C ALA A 102 -17.32 -4.14 -32.85
N LEU A 103 -18.22 -4.01 -31.86
CA LEU A 103 -17.95 -3.24 -30.64
C LEU A 103 -16.71 -3.77 -29.90
N ALA A 104 -16.56 -5.09 -29.76
CA ALA A 104 -15.39 -5.71 -29.15
C ALA A 104 -14.10 -5.43 -29.94
N ASN A 105 -14.15 -5.44 -31.28
CA ASN A 105 -13.01 -5.11 -32.14
C ASN A 105 -12.58 -3.63 -31.96
N ARG A 106 -13.54 -2.70 -31.97
CA ARG A 106 -13.31 -1.27 -31.71
C ARG A 106 -12.68 -1.04 -30.34
N VAL A 107 -13.19 -1.71 -29.31
CA VAL A 107 -12.63 -1.66 -27.95
C VAL A 107 -11.20 -2.16 -27.93
N TYR A 108 -10.92 -3.31 -28.56
CA TYR A 108 -9.56 -3.85 -28.65
C TYR A 108 -8.59 -2.88 -29.34
N ALA A 109 -8.98 -2.29 -30.46
CA ALA A 109 -8.16 -1.34 -31.20
C ALA A 109 -7.88 -0.06 -30.38
N ALA A 110 -8.91 0.50 -29.74
CA ALA A 110 -8.76 1.68 -28.89
C ALA A 110 -7.94 1.39 -27.62
N HIS A 111 -8.13 0.24 -26.99
CA HIS A 111 -7.36 -0.18 -25.81
C HIS A 111 -5.88 -0.35 -26.14
N THR A 112 -5.56 -0.95 -27.30
CA THR A 112 -4.17 -1.09 -27.76
C THR A 112 -3.50 0.26 -27.92
N ARG A 113 -4.19 1.24 -28.52
CA ARG A 113 -3.67 2.62 -28.65
C ARG A 113 -3.49 3.29 -27.29
N ALA A 114 -4.44 3.14 -26.38
CA ALA A 114 -4.33 3.69 -25.03
C ALA A 114 -3.10 3.15 -24.27
N LEU A 115 -2.83 1.84 -24.38
CA LEU A 115 -1.63 1.21 -23.80
C LEU A 115 -0.33 1.70 -24.43
N GLN A 116 -0.37 2.15 -25.69
CA GLN A 116 0.76 2.76 -26.39
C GLN A 116 0.91 4.27 -26.08
N GLY A 117 0.08 4.82 -25.19
CA GLY A 117 0.18 6.21 -24.72
C GLY A 117 -0.84 7.18 -25.33
N ASP A 118 -1.74 6.72 -26.22
CA ASP A 118 -2.81 7.56 -26.77
C ASP A 118 -3.97 7.70 -25.75
N SER A 119 -3.84 8.66 -24.83
CA SER A 119 -4.87 8.93 -23.82
C SER A 119 -6.22 9.34 -24.42
N SER A 120 -6.24 9.89 -25.63
CA SER A 120 -7.48 10.29 -26.32
C SER A 120 -8.36 9.09 -26.67
N ALA A 121 -7.76 7.90 -26.81
CA ALA A 121 -8.49 6.67 -27.10
C ALA A 121 -9.37 6.20 -25.93
N VAL A 122 -9.04 6.56 -24.69
CA VAL A 122 -9.68 6.03 -23.46
C VAL A 122 -11.17 6.34 -23.42
N ALA A 123 -11.56 7.60 -23.67
CA ALA A 123 -12.98 7.99 -23.62
C ALA A 123 -13.83 7.21 -24.64
N SER A 124 -13.34 7.12 -25.89
CA SER A 124 -14.03 6.35 -26.95
C SER A 124 -14.09 4.86 -26.64
N MET A 125 -13.02 4.30 -26.06
CA MET A 125 -12.94 2.90 -25.66
C MET A 125 -13.97 2.58 -24.57
N THR A 126 -14.04 3.41 -23.52
CA THR A 126 -14.99 3.23 -22.42
C THR A 126 -16.43 3.32 -22.91
N ALA A 127 -16.78 4.34 -23.68
CA ALA A 127 -18.13 4.48 -24.24
C ALA A 127 -18.53 3.28 -25.14
N THR A 128 -17.58 2.80 -25.96
CA THR A 128 -17.83 1.62 -26.82
C THR A 128 -17.98 0.34 -25.99
N ALA A 129 -17.24 0.20 -24.89
CA ALA A 129 -17.35 -0.94 -23.99
C ALA A 129 -18.67 -0.95 -23.19
N GLU A 130 -19.15 0.22 -22.74
CA GLU A 130 -20.46 0.37 -22.11
C GLU A 130 -21.57 -0.09 -23.08
N ARG A 131 -21.54 0.41 -24.32
CA ARG A 131 -22.46 -0.03 -25.37
C ARG A 131 -22.34 -1.52 -25.66
N GLY A 132 -21.12 -2.04 -25.64
CA GLY A 132 -20.83 -3.47 -25.79
C GLY A 132 -21.55 -4.33 -24.76
N LEU A 133 -21.54 -3.93 -23.48
CA LEU A 133 -22.26 -4.65 -22.42
C LEU A 133 -23.78 -4.55 -22.60
N GLU A 134 -24.31 -3.40 -23.00
CA GLU A 134 -25.74 -3.24 -23.30
C GLU A 134 -26.20 -4.14 -24.45
N ALA A 135 -25.41 -4.18 -25.54
CA ALA A 135 -25.66 -5.04 -26.69
C ALA A 135 -25.56 -6.53 -26.29
N LEU A 136 -24.56 -6.89 -25.49
CA LEU A 136 -24.35 -8.25 -24.99
C LEU A 136 -25.49 -8.76 -24.09
N ALA A 137 -26.18 -7.85 -23.38
CA ALA A 137 -27.36 -8.19 -22.58
C ALA A 137 -28.53 -8.64 -23.46
N LYS A 138 -28.63 -8.11 -24.68
CA LYS A 138 -29.70 -8.41 -25.66
C LYS A 138 -29.26 -9.40 -26.73
N TRP A 139 -27.98 -9.80 -26.72
CA TRP A 139 -27.41 -10.62 -27.78
C TRP A 139 -28.06 -12.00 -27.81
N GLN A 140 -28.63 -12.34 -28.96
CA GLN A 140 -29.24 -13.64 -29.20
C GLN A 140 -28.19 -14.65 -29.61
N LYS A 141 -28.41 -15.91 -29.22
CA LYS A 141 -27.51 -17.01 -29.55
C LYS A 141 -27.42 -17.18 -31.07
N PRO A 142 -26.22 -17.02 -31.68
CA PRO A 142 -26.01 -17.42 -33.06
C PRO A 142 -26.30 -18.92 -33.20
N ALA A 143 -27.06 -19.32 -34.21
CA ALA A 143 -27.51 -20.70 -34.33
C ALA A 143 -26.38 -21.72 -34.57
N ALA A 144 -25.25 -21.29 -35.13
CA ALA A 144 -24.07 -22.14 -35.29
C ALA A 144 -23.24 -22.29 -33.99
N LEU A 145 -23.64 -21.65 -32.90
CA LEU A 145 -23.16 -21.95 -31.55
C LEU A 145 -24.17 -22.84 -30.80
N ASP A 146 -23.67 -23.90 -30.18
CA ASP A 146 -24.41 -24.58 -29.12
C ASP A 146 -24.51 -23.67 -27.86
N GLU A 147 -25.33 -24.06 -26.88
CA GLU A 147 -25.54 -23.25 -25.68
C GLU A 147 -24.27 -23.04 -24.86
N ALA A 148 -23.41 -24.06 -24.76
CA ALA A 148 -22.19 -24.00 -23.98
C ALA A 148 -21.14 -23.08 -24.62
N ALA A 149 -21.00 -23.16 -25.95
CA ALA A 149 -20.15 -22.30 -26.74
C ALA A 149 -20.66 -20.85 -26.69
N PHE A 150 -21.97 -20.63 -26.82
CA PHE A 150 -22.55 -19.30 -26.70
C PHE A 150 -22.35 -18.68 -25.32
N ALA A 151 -22.61 -19.42 -24.25
CA ALA A 151 -22.38 -18.95 -22.89
C ALA A 151 -20.91 -18.58 -22.66
N ARG A 152 -19.98 -19.40 -23.19
CA ARG A 152 -18.54 -19.14 -23.15
C ARG A 152 -18.19 -17.86 -23.90
N THR A 153 -18.59 -17.74 -25.17
CA THR A 153 -18.32 -16.55 -25.99
C THR A 153 -18.89 -15.29 -25.35
N ARG A 154 -20.12 -15.36 -24.82
CA ARG A 154 -20.74 -14.24 -24.09
C ARG A 154 -19.92 -13.84 -22.87
N LYS A 155 -19.45 -14.80 -22.07
CA LYS A 155 -18.57 -14.54 -20.92
C LYS A 155 -17.26 -13.87 -21.35
N GLN A 156 -16.66 -14.33 -22.45
CA GLN A 156 -15.41 -13.77 -22.97
C GLN A 156 -15.57 -12.35 -23.52
N MET A 157 -16.67 -12.06 -24.22
CA MET A 157 -16.99 -10.69 -24.66
C MET A 157 -17.23 -9.77 -23.48
N SER A 158 -17.94 -10.24 -22.45
CA SER A 158 -18.11 -9.50 -21.20
C SER A 158 -16.76 -9.15 -20.56
N ALA A 159 -15.80 -10.09 -20.58
CA ALA A 159 -14.45 -9.86 -20.07
C ALA A 159 -13.73 -8.75 -20.84
N VAL A 160 -13.80 -8.75 -22.18
CA VAL A 160 -13.20 -7.71 -23.03
C VAL A 160 -13.74 -6.33 -22.68
N PHE A 161 -15.06 -6.20 -22.57
CA PHE A 161 -15.69 -4.93 -22.24
C PHE A 161 -15.35 -4.49 -20.82
N ASN A 162 -15.47 -5.37 -19.84
CA ASN A 162 -15.13 -5.06 -18.46
C ASN A 162 -13.63 -4.72 -18.28
N GLY A 163 -12.71 -5.39 -18.97
CA GLY A 163 -11.29 -5.04 -18.95
C GLY A 163 -11.04 -3.60 -19.42
N ALA A 164 -11.73 -3.17 -20.49
CA ALA A 164 -11.66 -1.80 -20.99
C ALA A 164 -12.31 -0.77 -20.05
N LEU A 165 -13.46 -1.08 -19.45
CA LEU A 165 -14.09 -0.22 -18.44
C LEU A 165 -13.22 -0.08 -17.19
N GLY A 166 -12.63 -1.19 -16.73
CA GLY A 166 -11.68 -1.22 -15.63
C GLY A 166 -10.45 -0.37 -15.93
N TYR A 167 -9.91 -0.46 -17.15
CA TYR A 167 -8.80 0.40 -17.58
C TYR A 167 -9.19 1.87 -17.59
N GLY A 168 -10.35 2.22 -18.16
CA GLY A 168 -10.84 3.61 -18.16
C GLY A 168 -10.99 4.18 -16.75
N ALA A 169 -11.59 3.41 -15.83
CA ALA A 169 -11.71 3.78 -14.43
C ALA A 169 -10.34 3.93 -13.74
N LEU A 170 -9.38 3.04 -14.04
CA LEU A 170 -8.03 3.11 -13.51
C LEU A 170 -7.30 4.37 -13.98
N GLN A 171 -7.43 4.75 -15.26
CA GLN A 171 -6.88 6.01 -15.78
C GLN A 171 -7.49 7.24 -15.09
N ALA A 172 -8.78 7.16 -14.73
CA ALA A 172 -9.47 8.18 -13.94
C ALA A 172 -9.15 8.13 -12.44
N ARG A 173 -8.30 7.19 -11.98
CA ARG A 173 -8.00 6.90 -10.56
C ARG A 173 -9.23 6.54 -9.72
N ASP A 174 -10.30 6.09 -10.37
CA ASP A 174 -11.46 5.51 -9.70
C ASP A 174 -11.18 4.04 -9.42
N TYR A 175 -10.44 3.80 -8.34
CA TYR A 175 -9.97 2.47 -7.97
C TYR A 175 -11.10 1.50 -7.63
N ASP A 176 -12.21 1.98 -7.08
CA ASP A 176 -13.35 1.12 -6.75
C ASP A 176 -14.09 0.66 -7.99
N LYS A 177 -14.35 1.56 -8.95
CA LYS A 177 -14.93 1.19 -10.24
C LYS A 177 -13.96 0.32 -11.06
N ALA A 178 -12.66 0.59 -11.00
CA ALA A 178 -11.65 -0.25 -11.64
C ALA A 178 -11.66 -1.68 -11.09
N ARG A 179 -11.67 -1.83 -9.75
CA ARG A 179 -11.76 -3.14 -9.08
C ARG A 179 -13.01 -3.90 -9.47
N LEU A 180 -14.16 -3.23 -9.54
CA LEU A 180 -15.42 -3.84 -9.93
C LEU A 180 -15.33 -4.50 -11.31
N HIS A 181 -14.90 -3.73 -12.31
CA HIS A 181 -14.82 -4.23 -13.68
C HIS A 181 -13.69 -5.24 -13.89
N PHE A 182 -12.50 -5.00 -13.33
CA PHE A 182 -11.40 -5.96 -13.48
C PHE A 182 -11.70 -7.31 -12.81
N ARG A 183 -12.48 -7.36 -11.72
CA ARG A 183 -12.93 -8.63 -11.13
C ARG A 183 -13.73 -9.47 -12.12
N GLU A 184 -14.67 -8.85 -12.84
CA GLU A 184 -15.45 -9.53 -13.87
C GLU A 184 -14.55 -10.05 -15.01
N SER A 185 -13.60 -9.23 -15.47
CA SER A 185 -12.67 -9.65 -16.52
C SER A 185 -11.76 -10.79 -16.07
N VAL A 186 -11.11 -10.67 -14.91
CA VAL A 186 -10.19 -11.68 -14.38
C VAL A 186 -10.90 -12.99 -13.98
N ALA A 187 -12.15 -12.92 -13.54
CA ALA A 187 -12.96 -14.13 -13.28
C ALA A 187 -13.34 -14.89 -14.56
N ALA A 188 -13.35 -14.21 -15.71
CA ALA A 188 -13.54 -14.82 -17.01
C ALA A 188 -12.21 -15.31 -17.62
N GLU A 189 -11.17 -14.50 -17.52
CA GLU A 189 -9.87 -14.72 -18.16
C GLU A 189 -8.72 -14.56 -17.13
N PRO A 190 -8.54 -15.57 -16.24
CA PRO A 190 -7.60 -15.48 -15.12
C PRO A 190 -6.12 -15.48 -15.54
N ASP A 191 -5.84 -15.75 -16.81
CA ASP A 191 -4.49 -15.77 -17.39
C ASP A 191 -4.20 -14.52 -18.25
N ASN A 192 -5.13 -13.55 -18.29
CA ASN A 192 -4.86 -12.25 -18.90
C ASN A 192 -3.94 -11.43 -17.97
N LEU A 193 -2.63 -11.52 -18.23
CA LEU A 193 -1.59 -10.80 -17.50
C LEU A 193 -1.93 -9.33 -17.25
N GLN A 194 -2.45 -8.64 -18.25
CA GLN A 194 -2.70 -7.21 -18.17
C GLN A 194 -3.80 -6.90 -17.15
N ASP A 195 -4.96 -7.53 -17.28
CA ASP A 195 -6.12 -7.28 -16.42
C ASP A 195 -5.85 -7.79 -15.00
N VAL A 196 -5.11 -8.89 -14.84
CA VAL A 196 -4.66 -9.41 -13.54
C VAL A 196 -3.75 -8.39 -12.84
N TYR A 197 -2.78 -7.82 -13.56
CA TYR A 197 -1.90 -6.80 -12.99
C TYR A 197 -2.65 -5.51 -12.68
N GLN A 198 -3.55 -5.06 -13.56
CA GLN A 198 -4.33 -3.84 -13.35
C GLN A 198 -5.35 -3.98 -12.20
N LEU A 199 -5.92 -5.17 -12.01
CA LEU A 199 -6.68 -5.51 -10.80
C LEU A 199 -5.81 -5.33 -9.55
N ALA A 200 -4.60 -5.91 -9.55
CA ALA A 200 -3.67 -5.77 -8.44
C ALA A 200 -3.35 -4.29 -8.16
N VAL A 201 -3.05 -3.49 -9.19
CA VAL A 201 -2.79 -2.05 -9.03
C VAL A 201 -4.00 -1.35 -8.43
N SER A 202 -5.21 -1.59 -8.94
CA SER A 202 -6.43 -0.96 -8.42
C SER A 202 -6.69 -1.29 -6.94
N GLN A 203 -6.31 -2.48 -6.48
CA GLN A 203 -6.40 -2.88 -5.07
C GLN A 203 -5.30 -2.28 -4.21
N LEU A 204 -4.08 -2.18 -4.75
CA LEU A 204 -2.92 -1.70 -4.00
C LEU A 204 -2.85 -0.18 -3.89
N GLU A 205 -3.39 0.56 -4.86
CA GLU A 205 -3.45 2.02 -4.85
C GLU A 205 -4.77 2.57 -4.26
N GLY A 206 -5.79 1.73 -4.14
CA GLY A 206 -7.05 2.09 -3.46
C GLY A 206 -6.84 2.49 -2.00
N THR A 207 -7.78 3.27 -1.45
CA THR A 207 -7.79 3.68 -0.05
C THR A 207 -9.12 3.26 0.59
N PRO A 208 -9.13 2.32 1.57
CA PRO A 208 -7.96 1.62 2.10
C PRO A 208 -7.35 0.64 1.09
N LEU A 209 -6.05 0.39 1.24
CA LEU A 209 -5.32 -0.60 0.44
C LEU A 209 -5.92 -2.00 0.68
N ASP A 210 -6.26 -2.70 -0.40
CA ASP A 210 -6.83 -4.05 -0.38
C ASP A 210 -5.71 -5.09 -0.57
N ALA A 211 -5.39 -5.83 0.50
CA ALA A 211 -4.31 -6.81 0.52
C ALA A 211 -4.46 -7.93 -0.51
N LEU A 212 -5.67 -8.20 -1.03
CA LEU A 212 -5.87 -9.14 -2.13
C LEU A 212 -5.04 -8.75 -3.38
N GLY A 213 -4.73 -7.46 -3.54
CA GLY A 213 -3.88 -6.98 -4.62
C GLY A 213 -2.50 -7.66 -4.64
N PHE A 214 -1.95 -8.05 -3.48
CA PHE A 214 -0.67 -8.76 -3.40
C PHE A 214 -0.74 -10.15 -4.03
N TRP A 215 -1.88 -10.84 -3.91
CA TRP A 215 -2.07 -12.14 -4.55
C TRP A 215 -2.12 -12.00 -6.08
N PHE A 216 -2.92 -11.06 -6.59
CA PHE A 216 -3.04 -10.84 -8.03
C PHE A 216 -1.75 -10.31 -8.64
N ALA A 217 -0.99 -9.51 -7.90
CA ALA A 217 0.35 -9.09 -8.28
C ALA A 217 1.33 -10.28 -8.41
N ALA A 218 1.36 -11.18 -7.42
CA ALA A 218 2.15 -12.40 -7.49
C ALA A 218 1.75 -13.26 -8.71
N ARG A 219 0.45 -13.35 -9.00
CA ARG A 219 -0.05 -14.01 -10.22
C ARG A 219 0.42 -13.32 -11.49
N ALA A 220 0.40 -11.99 -11.55
CA ALA A 220 0.91 -11.23 -12.69
C ALA A 220 2.40 -11.51 -12.92
N ILE A 221 3.22 -11.61 -11.87
CA ILE A 221 4.65 -11.98 -11.99
C ILE A 221 4.81 -13.36 -12.62
N VAL A 222 4.04 -14.35 -12.15
CA VAL A 222 4.06 -15.71 -12.71
C VAL A 222 3.64 -15.73 -14.18
N LEU A 223 2.56 -15.02 -14.53
CA LEU A 223 2.08 -14.90 -15.91
C LEU A 223 3.12 -14.19 -16.82
N ALA A 224 3.78 -13.14 -16.33
CA ALA A 224 4.81 -12.43 -17.07
C ALA A 224 6.03 -13.31 -17.36
N ARG A 225 6.49 -14.09 -16.37
CA ARG A 225 7.57 -15.08 -16.54
C ARG A 225 7.18 -16.20 -17.50
N ALA A 226 5.94 -16.72 -17.40
CA ALA A 226 5.43 -17.73 -18.33
C ALA A 226 5.38 -17.20 -19.77
N ALA A 227 5.14 -15.90 -19.96
CA ALA A 227 5.20 -15.22 -21.25
C ALA A 227 6.64 -14.85 -21.70
N LYS A 228 7.68 -15.28 -20.97
CA LYS A 228 9.10 -14.93 -21.20
C LYS A 228 9.35 -13.41 -21.20
N ASN A 229 8.59 -12.66 -20.40
CA ASN A 229 8.76 -11.23 -20.22
C ASN A 229 9.33 -10.94 -18.82
N ASP A 230 10.60 -11.27 -18.64
CA ASP A 230 11.30 -11.11 -17.35
C ASP A 230 11.41 -9.64 -16.92
N THR A 231 11.53 -8.72 -17.88
CA THR A 231 11.52 -7.28 -17.60
C THR A 231 10.23 -6.86 -16.90
N ALA A 232 9.07 -7.20 -17.47
CA ALA A 232 7.79 -6.90 -16.84
C ALA A 232 7.62 -7.61 -15.49
N ALA A 233 8.04 -8.87 -15.38
CA ALA A 233 7.97 -9.61 -14.12
C ALA A 233 8.77 -8.92 -13.00
N ASN A 234 9.98 -8.45 -13.31
CA ASN A 234 10.85 -7.77 -12.35
C ASN A 234 10.34 -6.37 -11.97
N ASP A 235 9.76 -5.64 -12.92
CA ASP A 235 9.17 -4.32 -12.64
C ASP A 235 7.92 -4.43 -11.77
N ILE A 236 7.07 -5.44 -12.02
CA ILE A 236 5.91 -5.76 -11.18
C ILE A 236 6.38 -6.14 -9.77
N ASP A 237 7.36 -7.05 -9.63
CA ASP A 237 7.88 -7.46 -8.32
C ASP A 237 8.43 -6.28 -7.51
N ARG A 238 9.22 -5.39 -8.14
CA ARG A 238 9.76 -4.20 -7.49
C ARG A 238 8.67 -3.27 -6.97
N TYR A 239 7.67 -2.95 -7.81
CA TYR A 239 6.54 -2.11 -7.43
C TYR A 239 5.75 -2.72 -6.27
N VAL A 240 5.45 -4.01 -6.35
CA VAL A 240 4.57 -4.68 -5.37
C VAL A 240 5.28 -4.87 -4.04
N ARG A 241 6.56 -5.23 -4.02
CA ARG A 241 7.38 -5.26 -2.79
C ARG A 241 7.39 -3.92 -2.07
N SER A 242 7.49 -2.82 -2.82
CA SER A 242 7.39 -1.48 -2.23
C SER A 242 6.04 -1.25 -1.54
N ARG A 243 4.93 -1.59 -2.21
CA ARG A 243 3.58 -1.50 -1.61
C ARG A 243 3.41 -2.46 -0.41
N TYR A 244 4.00 -3.65 -0.51
CA TYR A 244 3.95 -4.67 0.55
C TYR A 244 4.65 -4.18 1.81
N ARG A 245 5.85 -3.61 1.68
CA ARG A 245 6.58 -3.00 2.80
C ARG A 245 5.82 -1.84 3.43
N VAL A 246 5.16 -1.00 2.65
CA VAL A 246 4.31 0.09 3.17
C VAL A 246 3.12 -0.47 3.93
N TYR A 247 2.48 -1.51 3.40
CA TYR A 247 1.29 -2.11 4.00
C TYR A 247 1.61 -2.91 5.26
N ARG A 248 2.65 -3.75 5.24
CA ARG A 248 3.00 -4.71 6.31
C ARG A 248 4.07 -4.20 7.27
N GLY A 249 4.83 -3.17 6.90
CA GLY A 249 6.02 -2.70 7.64
C GLY A 249 7.29 -3.52 7.38
N SER A 250 7.20 -4.67 6.67
CA SER A 250 8.32 -5.54 6.32
C SER A 250 8.06 -6.28 5.00
N GLU A 251 9.10 -6.92 4.43
CA GLU A 251 8.95 -7.81 3.26
C GLU A 251 8.79 -9.29 3.63
N GLU A 252 8.81 -9.62 4.92
CA GLU A 252 8.63 -10.99 5.40
C GLU A 252 7.27 -11.54 4.95
N GLY A 253 7.24 -12.78 4.48
CA GLY A 253 6.06 -13.43 3.91
C GLY A 253 5.87 -13.24 2.39
N TRP A 254 6.53 -12.27 1.75
CA TRP A 254 6.36 -12.05 0.30
C TRP A 254 6.88 -13.22 -0.55
N ASN A 255 8.04 -13.79 -0.21
CA ASN A 255 8.60 -14.91 -0.97
C ASN A 255 7.75 -16.18 -0.83
N GLU A 256 7.17 -16.42 0.35
CA GLU A 256 6.24 -17.53 0.59
C GLU A 256 4.95 -17.36 -0.21
N LEU A 257 4.39 -16.14 -0.23
CA LEU A 257 3.26 -15.80 -1.08
C LEU A 257 3.56 -16.12 -2.55
N LEU A 258 4.69 -15.65 -3.07
CA LEU A 258 5.08 -15.89 -4.45
C LEU A 258 5.24 -17.39 -4.74
N ALA A 259 5.86 -18.13 -3.83
CA ALA A 259 6.05 -19.57 -3.95
C ALA A 259 4.71 -20.33 -4.07
N ARG A 260 3.68 -19.92 -3.34
CA ARG A 260 2.33 -20.51 -3.43
C ARG A 260 1.70 -20.31 -4.81
N VAL A 261 1.82 -19.12 -5.38
CA VAL A 261 1.29 -18.84 -6.71
C VAL A 261 2.08 -19.58 -7.79
N VAL A 262 3.41 -19.67 -7.64
CA VAL A 262 4.28 -20.49 -8.50
C VAL A 262 3.91 -21.98 -8.43
N ALA A 263 3.52 -22.48 -7.25
CA ALA A 263 3.05 -23.85 -7.07
C ALA A 263 1.69 -24.15 -7.73
N GLY A 264 1.04 -23.14 -8.33
CA GLY A 264 -0.15 -23.33 -9.17
C GLY A 264 -1.48 -22.97 -8.50
N GLU A 265 -1.47 -22.29 -7.34
CA GLU A 265 -2.70 -21.76 -6.74
C GLU A 265 -3.41 -20.81 -7.72
N ARG A 266 -4.66 -21.14 -8.07
CA ARG A 266 -5.44 -20.42 -9.10
C ARG A 266 -6.24 -19.23 -8.57
N GLY A 267 -6.40 -19.13 -7.24
CA GLY A 267 -7.11 -18.04 -6.58
C GLY A 267 -6.55 -17.81 -5.17
N PRO A 268 -6.84 -16.64 -4.57
CA PRO A 268 -6.46 -16.38 -3.18
C PRO A 268 -7.17 -17.37 -2.25
N PRO A 269 -6.46 -17.96 -1.27
CA PRO A 269 -7.07 -18.88 -0.31
C PRO A 269 -8.11 -18.17 0.57
N ALA A 270 -9.01 -18.95 1.16
CA ALA A 270 -9.90 -18.44 2.19
C ALA A 270 -9.09 -17.79 3.33
N GLY A 271 -9.48 -16.58 3.75
CA GLY A 271 -8.79 -15.85 4.81
C GLY A 271 -7.46 -15.19 4.41
N PHE A 272 -7.11 -15.14 3.12
CA PHE A 272 -5.86 -14.56 2.63
C PHE A 272 -5.49 -13.19 3.23
N VAL A 273 -6.46 -12.28 3.29
CA VAL A 273 -6.25 -10.92 3.84
C VAL A 273 -5.81 -10.98 5.30
N ARG A 274 -6.26 -11.98 6.07
CA ARG A 274 -5.85 -12.17 7.47
C ARG A 274 -4.44 -12.73 7.59
N SER A 275 -3.95 -13.49 6.60
CA SER A 275 -2.56 -13.99 6.60
C SER A 275 -1.53 -12.92 6.24
N ILE A 276 -1.98 -11.76 5.76
CA ILE A 276 -1.13 -10.60 5.47
C ILE A 276 -1.65 -9.43 6.31
N PRO A 277 -1.35 -9.40 7.61
CA PRO A 277 -1.78 -8.31 8.46
C PRO A 277 -1.07 -7.02 8.04
N ARG A 278 -1.80 -5.90 8.06
CA ARG A 278 -1.17 -4.60 7.89
C ARG A 278 -0.35 -4.22 9.11
N ALA A 279 0.65 -3.36 8.91
CA ALA A 279 1.28 -2.64 9.99
C ALA A 279 0.23 -1.81 10.74
N LEU A 280 0.29 -1.91 12.07
CA LEU A 280 -0.49 -1.05 12.94
C LEU A 280 0.11 0.35 12.96
N THR A 281 -0.75 1.35 12.97
CA THR A 281 -0.34 2.74 13.21
C THR A 281 0.17 2.89 14.65
N PRO A 282 0.96 3.92 14.98
CA PRO A 282 1.38 4.17 16.37
C PRO A 282 0.22 4.26 17.37
N ALA A 283 -0.93 4.81 16.95
CA ALA A 283 -2.14 4.84 17.78
C ALA A 283 -2.74 3.44 17.99
N GLU A 284 -2.72 2.58 16.98
CA GLU A 284 -3.20 1.20 17.13
C GLU A 284 -2.24 0.35 17.96
N LEU A 285 -0.93 0.54 17.80
CA LEU A 285 0.09 -0.07 18.66
C LEU A 285 -0.10 0.34 20.12
N ALA A 286 -0.44 1.61 20.38
CA ALA A 286 -0.77 2.07 21.73
C ALA A 286 -1.98 1.32 22.34
N VAL A 287 -3.03 1.10 21.55
CA VAL A 287 -4.19 0.31 22.01
C VAL A 287 -3.78 -1.13 22.27
N GLN A 288 -3.06 -1.75 21.32
CA GLN A 288 -2.63 -3.13 21.45
C GLN A 288 -1.73 -3.33 22.68
N LEU A 289 -0.76 -2.42 22.90
CA LEU A 289 0.14 -2.48 24.05
C LEU A 289 -0.64 -2.49 25.38
N ALA A 290 -1.67 -1.66 25.49
CA ALA A 290 -2.51 -1.59 26.68
C ALA A 290 -3.43 -2.81 26.88
N VAL A 291 -3.68 -3.59 25.81
CA VAL A 291 -4.51 -4.81 25.88
C VAL A 291 -3.65 -6.04 26.16
N ASP A 292 -2.50 -6.16 25.48
CA ASP A 292 -1.70 -7.38 25.47
C ASP A 292 -0.66 -7.43 26.61
N SER A 293 -0.41 -6.31 27.30
CA SER A 293 0.65 -6.21 28.32
C SER A 293 0.11 -6.12 29.74
N ASP A 294 0.92 -6.58 30.69
CA ASP A 294 0.75 -6.21 32.10
C ASP A 294 1.07 -4.72 32.29
N LEU A 295 0.02 -3.92 32.51
CA LEU A 295 0.13 -2.47 32.66
C LEU A 295 1.06 -2.03 33.81
N SER A 296 1.25 -2.90 34.81
CA SER A 296 2.13 -2.60 35.95
C SER A 296 3.63 -2.69 35.59
N ALA A 297 3.96 -3.47 34.57
CA ALA A 297 5.31 -3.70 34.06
C ALA A 297 5.78 -2.63 33.05
N LEU A 298 4.86 -1.84 32.51
CA LEU A 298 5.17 -0.77 31.56
C LEU A 298 6.05 0.33 32.18
N GLY A 299 6.89 0.95 31.36
CA GLY A 299 7.78 2.05 31.72
C GLY A 299 7.46 3.35 31.00
N PHE A 300 8.33 4.35 31.17
CA PHE A 300 8.17 5.68 30.60
C PHE A 300 7.96 5.69 29.07
N PRO A 301 8.73 4.96 28.25
CA PRO A 301 8.53 4.94 26.80
C PRO A 301 7.15 4.39 26.41
N GLU A 302 6.72 3.28 27.02
CA GLU A 302 5.43 2.65 26.76
C GLU A 302 4.27 3.55 27.19
N TRP A 303 4.38 4.16 28.38
CA TRP A 303 3.40 5.13 28.85
C TRP A 303 3.31 6.33 27.91
N ALA A 304 4.45 6.83 27.44
CA ALA A 304 4.49 7.94 26.50
C ALA A 304 3.81 7.60 25.18
N LEU A 305 4.01 6.38 24.65
CA LEU A 305 3.36 5.90 23.44
C LEU A 305 1.84 5.83 23.62
N VAL A 306 1.34 5.29 24.72
CA VAL A 306 -0.12 5.17 24.93
C VAL A 306 -0.76 6.54 25.14
N LEU A 307 -0.21 7.34 26.06
CA LEU A 307 -0.83 8.58 26.51
C LEU A 307 -0.77 9.70 25.46
N ARG A 308 0.28 9.76 24.63
CA ARG A 308 0.34 10.73 23.51
C ARG A 308 -0.76 10.50 22.47
N HIS A 309 -1.24 9.27 22.34
CA HIS A 309 -2.26 8.88 21.38
C HIS A 309 -3.68 8.84 21.96
N ARG A 310 -3.89 9.27 23.22
CA ARG A 310 -5.20 9.26 23.91
C ARG A 310 -6.35 9.74 23.03
N ASP A 311 -6.15 10.84 22.32
CA ASP A 311 -7.22 11.52 21.58
C ASP A 311 -7.35 11.02 20.12
N ALA A 312 -6.64 9.96 19.72
CA ALA A 312 -6.69 9.40 18.37
C ALA A 312 -7.99 8.61 18.08
N SER A 313 -8.57 7.96 19.08
CA SER A 313 -9.83 7.19 18.97
C SER A 313 -10.46 6.92 20.34
N PRO A 314 -11.73 6.47 20.41
CA PRO A 314 -12.32 6.02 21.67
C PRO A 314 -11.55 4.88 22.35
N ALA A 315 -11.01 3.93 21.59
CA ALA A 315 -10.21 2.83 22.11
C ALA A 315 -8.87 3.33 22.69
N ASN A 316 -8.26 4.33 22.05
CA ASN A 316 -7.07 4.99 22.58
C ASN A 316 -7.33 5.72 23.89
N ARG A 317 -8.50 6.36 24.03
CA ARG A 317 -8.90 7.02 25.27
C ARG A 317 -9.03 6.01 26.40
N GLU A 318 -9.72 4.89 26.17
CA GLU A 318 -9.85 3.82 27.16
C GLU A 318 -8.48 3.22 27.54
N ALA A 319 -7.61 2.97 26.56
CA ALA A 319 -6.25 2.50 26.80
C ALA A 319 -5.43 3.48 27.66
N ALA A 320 -5.52 4.77 27.34
CA ALA A 320 -4.84 5.83 28.09
C ALA A 320 -5.38 5.96 29.52
N ASP A 321 -6.70 5.87 29.72
CA ASP A 321 -7.30 5.92 31.06
C ASP A 321 -6.83 4.74 31.93
N LYS A 322 -6.74 3.54 31.35
CA LYS A 322 -6.22 2.35 32.05
C LYS A 322 -4.74 2.51 32.40
N VAL A 323 -3.91 2.96 31.46
CA VAL A 323 -2.47 3.18 31.71
C VAL A 323 -2.26 4.29 32.73
N TRP A 324 -2.99 5.40 32.65
CA TRP A 324 -2.90 6.49 33.62
C TRP A 324 -3.30 6.03 35.01
N LYS A 325 -4.41 5.28 35.13
CA LYS A 325 -4.80 4.66 36.39
C LYS A 325 -3.70 3.74 36.94
N ALA A 326 -3.08 2.90 36.11
CA ALA A 326 -2.00 2.02 36.53
C ALA A 326 -0.76 2.80 37.03
N ILE A 327 -0.41 3.91 36.38
CA ILE A 327 0.64 4.84 36.84
C ILE A 327 0.28 5.41 38.22
N LEU A 328 -0.94 5.90 38.39
CA LEU A 328 -1.39 6.45 39.66
C LEU A 328 -1.39 5.40 40.78
N ASP A 329 -1.93 4.21 40.51
CA ASP A 329 -1.97 3.10 41.47
C ASP A 329 -0.54 2.66 41.89
N LYS A 330 0.43 2.66 40.96
CA LYS A 330 1.86 2.39 41.25
C LYS A 330 2.50 3.40 42.20
N GLN A 331 1.94 4.61 42.30
CA GLN A 331 2.46 5.71 43.12
C GLN A 331 1.66 5.94 44.43
N GLN A 332 0.61 5.15 44.71
CA GLN A 332 -0.22 5.32 45.91
C GLN A 332 0.50 4.90 47.21
N SER A 333 0.12 5.54 48.33
CA SER A 333 0.36 5.13 49.73
C SER A 333 1.69 4.44 50.05
N GLY A 334 2.80 5.16 49.89
CA GLY A 334 4.15 4.63 50.17
C GLY A 334 4.78 3.86 49.00
N GLY A 335 4.11 3.84 47.84
CA GLY A 335 4.64 3.30 46.59
C GLY A 335 5.91 4.02 46.11
N PRO A 336 6.72 3.36 45.27
CA PRO A 336 7.99 3.91 44.81
C PRO A 336 7.79 5.18 43.99
N ARG A 337 8.53 6.24 44.34
CA ARG A 337 8.67 7.40 43.46
C ARG A 337 9.35 6.95 42.17
N LEU A 338 8.85 7.44 41.05
CA LEU A 338 9.31 7.04 39.73
C LEU A 338 10.69 7.64 39.47
N LYS A 339 11.60 6.80 39.00
CA LYS A 339 12.98 7.17 38.64
C LYS A 339 13.09 7.23 37.13
N VAL A 340 13.57 8.34 36.59
CA VAL A 340 13.67 8.58 35.14
C VAL A 340 14.99 9.26 34.79
N THR A 341 15.65 8.76 33.74
CA THR A 341 16.85 9.39 33.16
C THR A 341 16.41 10.36 32.07
N VAL A 342 16.90 11.60 32.12
CA VAL A 342 16.44 12.68 31.25
C VAL A 342 17.61 13.53 30.78
N LYS A 343 17.44 14.17 29.62
CA LYS A 343 18.30 15.25 29.14
C LYS A 343 17.68 16.59 29.52
N VAL A 344 18.45 17.47 30.15
CA VAL A 344 17.97 18.81 30.54
C VAL A 344 17.83 19.70 29.29
N ILE A 345 16.65 20.27 29.09
CA ILE A 345 16.35 21.25 28.02
C ILE A 345 16.43 22.67 28.57
N ALA A 346 15.81 22.91 29.73
CA ALA A 346 15.92 24.16 30.48
C ALA A 346 15.80 23.87 31.99
N ALA A 347 16.41 24.70 32.83
CA ALA A 347 16.35 24.55 34.27
C ALA A 347 16.34 25.89 35.00
N THR A 348 15.48 25.98 36.01
CA THR A 348 15.46 26.98 37.07
C THR A 348 15.69 26.27 38.41
N PRO A 349 15.84 26.98 39.54
CA PRO A 349 15.89 26.32 40.83
C PRO A 349 14.62 25.50 41.13
N GLU A 350 13.44 25.95 40.71
CA GLU A 350 12.15 25.34 41.04
C GLU A 350 11.66 24.34 39.99
N THR A 351 12.11 24.48 38.73
CA THR A 351 11.61 23.67 37.61
C THR A 351 12.72 23.17 36.69
N VAL A 352 12.51 21.99 36.11
CA VAL A 352 13.34 21.46 35.02
C VAL A 352 12.45 21.04 33.87
N GLU A 353 12.71 21.57 32.69
CA GLU A 353 12.16 21.06 31.43
C GLU A 353 13.14 20.05 30.85
N ALA A 354 12.65 18.84 30.58
CA ALA A 354 13.51 17.71 30.25
C ALA A 354 12.94 16.87 29.11
N ALA A 355 13.84 16.14 28.45
CA ALA A 355 13.53 15.17 27.42
C ALA A 355 13.90 13.76 27.90
N PHE A 356 12.94 12.83 27.94
CA PHE A 356 13.18 11.43 28.29
C PHE A 356 13.01 10.47 27.11
N THR A 357 12.17 10.78 26.12
CA THR A 357 12.09 9.97 24.90
C THR A 357 13.25 10.27 23.96
N ASP A 358 13.68 9.27 23.18
CA ASP A 358 14.79 9.43 22.25
C ASP A 358 14.47 10.50 21.17
N GLU A 359 13.21 10.58 20.72
CA GLU A 359 12.79 11.60 19.76
C GLU A 359 12.91 13.02 20.34
N ALA A 360 12.44 13.21 21.58
CA ALA A 360 12.51 14.50 22.26
C ALA A 360 13.97 14.91 22.55
N GLN A 361 14.81 13.95 22.95
CA GLN A 361 16.24 14.18 23.21
C GLN A 361 16.99 14.60 21.94
N ALA A 362 16.68 13.99 20.80
CA ALA A 362 17.26 14.32 19.49
C ALA A 362 16.79 15.69 18.97
N ALA A 363 15.51 16.02 19.19
CA ALA A 363 14.92 17.28 18.76
C ALA A 363 15.16 18.47 19.73
N ASN A 364 15.75 18.23 20.90
CA ASN A 364 15.91 19.23 21.97
C ASN A 364 14.58 19.87 22.40
N VAL A 365 13.51 19.06 22.50
CA VAL A 365 12.19 19.51 22.97
C VAL A 365 11.85 18.81 24.28
N ALA A 366 11.12 19.50 25.17
CA ALA A 366 10.70 18.93 26.44
C ALA A 366 9.46 18.05 26.27
N ASP A 367 9.52 16.83 26.79
CA ASP A 367 8.38 15.90 26.93
C ASP A 367 8.10 15.58 28.41
N LEU A 368 8.84 16.20 29.33
CA LEU A 368 8.65 16.12 30.77
C LEU A 368 8.94 17.49 31.42
N GLN A 369 7.94 18.04 32.11
CA GLN A 369 8.08 19.15 33.02
C GLN A 369 8.23 18.62 34.44
N ILE A 370 9.24 19.09 35.16
CA ILE A 370 9.58 18.63 36.50
C ILE A 370 9.48 19.82 37.46
N VAL A 371 8.65 19.69 38.49
CA VAL A 371 8.50 20.65 39.59
C VAL A 371 9.18 20.09 40.83
N MET A 372 10.20 20.80 41.29
CA MET A 372 11.08 20.37 42.36
C MET A 372 10.42 20.49 43.74
N THR A 373 10.68 19.53 44.63
CA THR A 373 10.29 19.64 46.05
C THR A 373 11.11 20.71 46.78
N ARG A 374 12.38 20.87 46.39
CA ARG A 374 13.34 21.82 46.95
C ARG A 374 14.09 22.51 45.82
N PRO A 375 14.41 23.81 45.94
CA PRO A 375 15.18 24.52 44.92
C PRO A 375 16.53 23.83 44.64
N LEU A 376 16.86 23.66 43.35
CA LEU A 376 18.14 23.17 42.89
C LEU A 376 19.15 24.32 42.85
N LEU A 377 20.16 24.24 43.71
CA LEU A 377 21.22 25.24 43.80
C LEU A 377 22.60 24.55 43.72
N PRO A 378 23.32 24.68 42.59
CA PRO A 378 22.92 25.33 41.33
C PRO A 378 21.90 24.51 40.52
N PRO A 379 21.15 25.13 39.58
CA PRO A 379 20.34 24.39 38.61
C PRO A 379 21.19 23.47 37.73
N PRO A 380 20.66 22.32 37.26
CA PRO A 380 21.34 21.45 36.32
C PRO A 380 21.71 22.15 35.00
N ALA A 381 22.88 21.81 34.46
CA ALA A 381 23.33 22.38 33.19
C ALA A 381 22.46 21.91 32.01
N VAL A 382 22.12 22.82 31.10
CA VAL A 382 21.41 22.49 29.85
C VAL A 382 22.23 21.47 29.06
N GLY A 383 21.54 20.46 28.52
CA GLY A 383 22.13 19.34 27.78
C GLY A 383 22.69 18.21 28.64
N SER A 384 22.81 18.38 29.96
CA SER A 384 23.27 17.30 30.85
C SER A 384 22.25 16.16 30.94
N LYS A 385 22.75 14.93 31.13
CA LYS A 385 21.92 13.76 31.44
C LYS A 385 21.87 13.56 32.95
N ILE A 386 20.68 13.69 33.52
CA ILE A 386 20.45 13.55 34.97
C ILE A 386 19.36 12.51 35.22
N VAL A 387 19.35 11.98 36.44
CA VAL A 387 18.34 11.04 36.92
C VAL A 387 17.49 11.74 37.96
N MET A 388 16.18 11.73 37.74
CA MET A 388 15.19 12.42 38.56
C MET A 388 14.26 11.40 39.21
N ILE A 389 13.87 11.67 40.44
CA ILE A 389 12.93 10.84 41.22
C ILE A 389 11.72 11.69 41.58
N GLY A 390 10.51 11.26 41.26
CA GLY A 390 9.30 12.06 41.55
C GLY A 390 7.99 11.31 41.38
N THR A 391 6.90 12.07 41.26
CA THR A 391 5.56 11.54 41.04
C THR A 391 4.96 12.19 39.80
N LEU A 392 4.54 11.39 38.83
CA LEU A 392 3.74 11.87 37.72
C LEU A 392 2.36 12.30 38.24
N SER A 393 2.02 13.57 38.01
CA SER A 393 0.80 14.21 38.52
C SER A 393 -0.19 14.56 37.43
N ASP A 394 0.28 14.82 36.21
CA ASP A 394 -0.57 15.13 35.07
C ASP A 394 0.16 14.80 33.76
N TYR A 395 -0.57 14.82 32.65
CA TYR A 395 -0.02 14.76 31.30
C TYR A 395 -0.90 15.50 30.28
N ARG A 396 -0.27 16.03 29.23
CA ARG A 396 -0.94 16.56 28.03
C ARG A 396 -0.61 15.66 26.83
N PRO A 397 -1.59 15.20 26.03
CA PRO A 397 -1.31 14.34 24.87
C PRO A 397 -0.57 15.04 23.72
N GLN A 398 -0.92 16.31 23.42
CA GLN A 398 -0.28 17.09 22.35
C GLN A 398 -0.08 18.58 22.68
N PRO A 399 1.12 19.15 22.43
CA PRO A 399 2.37 18.40 22.32
C PRO A 399 2.59 17.60 23.61
N PHE A 400 3.10 16.37 23.46
CA PHE A 400 3.17 15.42 24.55
C PHE A 400 4.04 15.96 25.68
N LEU A 401 3.50 16.02 26.90
CA LEU A 401 4.20 16.53 28.07
C LEU A 401 3.71 15.83 29.32
N PHE A 402 4.61 15.19 30.05
CA PHE A 402 4.35 14.75 31.42
C PHE A 402 4.61 15.87 32.43
N THR A 403 3.85 15.90 33.52
CA THR A 403 4.11 16.79 34.66
C THR A 403 4.49 15.95 35.87
N MET A 404 5.77 16.00 36.25
CA MET A 404 6.30 15.37 37.45
C MET A 404 6.42 16.39 38.59
N THR A 405 5.84 16.07 39.74
CA THR A 405 5.92 16.90 40.96
C THR A 405 6.58 16.10 42.08
N ARG A 406 6.84 16.79 43.20
CA ARG A 406 7.58 16.24 44.34
C ARG A 406 8.89 15.62 43.85
N ALA A 407 9.56 16.31 42.92
CA ALA A 407 10.74 15.81 42.26
C ALA A 407 12.01 16.17 43.03
N GLU A 408 13.00 15.29 43.00
CA GLU A 408 14.34 15.48 43.53
C GLU A 408 15.36 14.84 42.59
N LEU A 409 16.59 15.34 42.60
CA LEU A 409 17.71 14.68 41.93
C LEU A 409 18.00 13.34 42.61
N ALA A 410 18.21 12.29 41.81
CA ALA A 410 18.71 11.03 42.36
C ALA A 410 20.13 11.22 42.93
N PRO A 411 20.54 10.48 43.98
CA PRO A 411 21.85 10.65 44.61
C PRO A 411 23.05 10.59 43.67
N GLU A 412 22.96 9.77 42.62
CA GLU A 412 23.97 9.65 41.56
C GLU A 412 24.06 10.89 40.65
N SER A 413 22.98 11.66 40.56
CA SER A 413 22.90 12.89 39.77
C SER A 413 23.02 14.16 40.61
N MET A 414 23.03 14.04 41.94
CA MET A 414 23.33 15.16 42.81
C MET A 414 24.77 15.65 42.57
N PRO A 415 25.00 16.97 42.55
CA PRO A 415 26.33 17.53 42.68
C PRO A 415 26.98 16.96 43.95
N VAL A 416 28.24 16.57 43.88
CA VAL A 416 28.97 16.15 45.09
C VAL A 416 29.02 17.35 46.04
N ALA A 417 28.42 17.24 47.23
CA ALA A 417 28.33 18.37 48.14
C ALA A 417 29.73 18.92 48.42
N GLY A 418 29.97 20.17 48.00
CA GLY A 418 31.19 20.90 48.29
C GLY A 418 31.28 21.19 49.79
N GLY A 419 32.48 21.21 50.33
CA GLY A 419 32.69 21.45 51.75
C GLY A 419 34.16 21.50 52.12
N GLN A 420 34.42 21.93 53.36
CA GLN A 420 35.75 21.83 53.93
C GLN A 420 36.15 20.35 54.03
N CYS A 421 37.41 20.08 53.72
CA CYS A 421 37.94 18.74 53.90
C CYS A 421 38.14 18.48 55.39
N ALA A 422 37.47 17.45 55.92
CA ALA A 422 37.57 17.06 57.31
C ALA A 422 38.94 16.45 57.63
N ASP A 423 39.42 16.68 58.86
CA ASP A 423 40.59 16.02 59.42
C ASP A 423 40.16 14.94 60.44
N PRO A 424 40.78 13.74 60.46
CA PRO A 424 41.92 13.32 59.64
C PRO A 424 41.56 13.01 58.18
N ARG A 425 42.52 13.22 57.26
CA ARG A 425 42.31 13.06 55.82
C ARG A 425 42.03 11.60 55.43
N PRO A 426 41.11 11.36 54.47
CA PRO A 426 40.80 10.02 54.01
C PRO A 426 42.02 9.36 53.36
N GLN A 427 42.38 8.17 53.86
CA GLN A 427 43.48 7.36 53.32
C GLN A 427 43.03 6.43 52.19
N MET A 428 41.72 6.16 52.11
CA MET A 428 41.10 5.35 51.06
C MET A 428 39.88 6.06 50.51
N CYS A 429 39.76 6.10 49.19
CA CYS A 429 38.63 6.70 48.50
C CYS A 429 37.85 5.64 47.72
N THR A 430 36.52 5.80 47.70
CA THR A 430 35.63 4.97 46.91
C THR A 430 35.81 5.25 45.41
N ARG A 431 35.37 4.32 44.56
CA ARG A 431 35.35 4.49 43.09
C ARG A 431 34.20 5.40 42.64
N ASP A 432 34.12 6.60 43.21
CA ASP A 432 33.31 7.70 42.67
C ASP A 432 34.12 8.39 41.58
N TYR A 433 33.51 8.73 40.44
CA TYR A 433 34.20 9.37 39.30
C TYR A 433 33.59 10.72 38.94
N ARG A 434 32.82 11.32 39.86
CA ARG A 434 32.28 12.67 39.70
C ARG A 434 33.35 13.71 40.04
N PRO A 435 33.87 14.50 39.08
CA PRO A 435 34.99 15.40 39.31
C PRO A 435 34.68 16.45 40.39
N ALA A 436 35.73 16.87 41.11
CA ALA A 436 35.65 17.89 42.15
C ALA A 436 36.77 18.92 42.01
N CYS A 437 36.45 20.19 42.28
CA CYS A 437 37.39 21.29 42.26
C CYS A 437 37.91 21.52 43.68
N GLY A 438 39.17 21.18 43.92
CA GLY A 438 39.85 21.42 45.18
C GLY A 438 40.42 22.84 45.24
N LEU A 439 40.03 23.61 46.25
CA LEU A 439 40.70 24.85 46.66
C LEU A 439 41.88 24.49 47.54
N ARG A 440 43.07 24.90 47.12
CA ARG A 440 44.33 24.65 47.83
C ARG A 440 44.65 25.78 48.81
N ARG A 441 45.53 25.52 49.78
CA ARG A 441 45.98 26.50 50.79
C ARG A 441 46.63 27.75 50.20
N ASP A 442 47.24 27.64 49.03
CA ASP A 442 47.87 28.73 48.27
C ASP A 442 46.84 29.58 47.48
N GLY A 443 45.54 29.26 47.60
CA GLY A 443 44.46 29.88 46.83
C GLY A 443 44.28 29.29 45.43
N GLY A 444 45.14 28.38 45.00
CA GLY A 444 45.05 27.67 43.73
C GLY A 444 43.84 26.73 43.67
N ARG A 445 43.38 26.43 42.45
CA ARG A 445 42.28 25.50 42.20
C ARG A 445 42.75 24.36 41.31
N GLN A 446 42.40 23.13 41.65
CA GLN A 446 42.76 21.95 40.86
C GLN A 446 41.58 20.97 40.73
N THR A 447 41.38 20.42 39.54
CA THR A 447 40.37 19.39 39.28
C THR A 447 40.89 18.02 39.71
N TYR A 448 40.10 17.30 40.51
CA TYR A 448 40.34 15.93 40.95
C TYR A 448 39.25 15.00 40.42
N GLY A 449 39.53 13.69 40.34
CA GLY A 449 38.60 12.68 39.84
C GLY A 449 37.33 12.51 40.70
N ASN A 450 37.43 12.79 42.00
CA ASN A 450 36.29 12.92 42.90
C ASN A 450 36.63 13.74 44.17
N ALA A 451 35.60 14.08 44.95
CA ALA A 451 35.76 14.88 46.17
C ALA A 451 36.59 14.20 47.26
N CYS A 452 36.55 12.86 47.37
CA CYS A 452 37.40 12.15 48.32
C CYS A 452 38.88 12.27 47.92
N THR A 453 39.19 12.07 46.64
CA THR A 453 40.56 12.25 46.11
C THR A 453 41.02 13.68 46.29
N ALA A 454 40.15 14.67 46.08
CA ALA A 454 40.45 16.07 46.39
C ALA A 454 40.81 16.24 47.87
N CYS A 455 40.01 15.70 48.80
CA CYS A 455 40.28 15.85 50.23
C CYS A 455 41.40 14.97 50.78
N SER A 456 41.85 13.95 50.05
CA SER A 456 43.05 13.18 50.38
C SER A 456 44.35 13.97 50.15
N ASP A 457 44.31 15.00 49.29
CA ASP A 457 45.44 15.91 49.10
C ASP A 457 45.56 16.85 50.32
N PRO A 458 46.68 16.81 51.07
CA PRO A 458 46.86 17.64 52.27
C PRO A 458 46.88 19.15 51.96
N GLN A 459 47.10 19.55 50.71
CA GLN A 459 47.08 20.95 50.30
C GLN A 459 45.66 21.48 50.04
N VAL A 460 44.65 20.61 49.90
CA VAL A 460 43.26 21.03 49.64
C VAL A 460 42.54 21.36 50.94
N VAL A 461 42.01 22.59 51.05
CA VAL A 461 41.25 23.08 52.22
C VAL A 461 39.76 22.84 52.08
N SER A 462 39.23 22.92 50.88
CA SER A 462 37.83 22.66 50.58
C SER A 462 37.70 22.14 49.15
N GLN A 463 36.66 21.39 48.89
CA GLN A 463 36.31 20.96 47.54
C GLN A 463 34.92 21.46 47.17
N ALA A 464 34.67 21.61 45.87
CA ALA A 464 33.36 21.89 45.29
C ALA A 464 33.05 20.89 44.18
N ALA A 465 31.77 20.65 43.90
CA ALA A 465 31.35 19.84 42.76
C ALA A 465 31.89 20.38 41.43
N GLY A 466 32.29 19.48 40.52
CA GLY A 466 32.67 19.81 39.14
C GLY A 466 34.16 20.06 38.96
N ALA A 467 34.57 20.29 37.71
CA ALA A 467 35.94 20.73 37.40
C ALA A 467 36.15 22.19 37.82
N CYS A 468 37.40 22.57 38.09
CA CYS A 468 37.72 23.97 38.33
C CYS A 468 37.54 24.82 37.07
N PRO A 469 37.06 26.08 37.21
CA PRO A 469 36.90 27.02 36.11
C PRO A 469 38.24 27.43 35.49
#